data_AF-A0A7C6PQM2-F1
#
_entry.id   AF-A0A7C6PQM2-F1
#
_cell.length_a   1.000
_cell.length_b   1.000
_cell.length_c   1.000
_cell.angle_alpha   90.00
_cell.angle_beta   90.00
_cell.angle_gamma   90.00
#
_symmetry.space_group_name_H-M   'P 1'
#
loop_
_entity.id
_entity.type
_entity.pdbx_description
1 polymer ?
#
loop_
_entity_poly.entity_id
_entity_poly.type
_entity_poly.pdbx_seq_one_letter_code
_entity_poly.pdbx_strand_id
1 'polypeptide(L)' 'MPCGSARYDGKYVIRTSYEQLDDAEAAKAYRDVQTIERSFRSLKSLEEINPVYHWRGRRIMRHVYVCVLAHLLER' A
#
# COMPACT_ATOMS: atom_id res chain seq x y z
N MET A 1 2.16 -0.46 40.71
CA MET A 1 2.06 0.73 39.82
C MET A 1 1.50 0.26 38.48
N PRO A 2 0.38 0.79 37.97
CA PRO A 2 -0.08 0.44 36.63
C PRO A 2 0.77 1.17 35.60
N CYS A 3 1.37 0.43 34.67
CA CYS A 3 2.21 0.96 33.61
C CYS A 3 1.39 1.78 32.60
N GLY A 4 1.95 2.90 32.14
CA GLY A 4 1.27 3.92 31.35
C GLY A 4 1.07 3.61 29.86
N SER A 5 0.63 2.40 29.50
CA SER A 5 0.37 2.03 28.09
C SER A 5 -1.07 2.21 27.63
N ALA A 6 -2.05 2.24 28.54
CA ALA A 6 -3.47 2.35 28.18
C ALA A 6 -3.88 3.71 27.57
N ARG A 7 -3.00 4.72 27.61
CA ARG A 7 -3.27 6.07 27.07
C ARG A 7 -3.11 6.16 25.54
N TYR A 8 -2.44 5.19 24.93
CA TYR A 8 -2.14 5.17 23.48
C TYR A 8 -2.66 3.91 22.78
N ASP A 9 -3.68 3.24 23.33
CA ASP A 9 -4.36 2.18 22.60
C ASP A 9 -5.20 2.79 21.47
N GLY A 10 -4.62 2.81 20.27
CA GLY A 10 -5.32 3.16 19.05
C GLY A 10 -6.44 2.16 18.79
N LYS A 11 -7.65 2.66 18.54
CA LYS A 11 -8.76 1.80 18.11
C LYS A 11 -8.62 1.48 16.63
N TYR A 12 -8.63 0.20 16.29
CA TYR A 12 -8.59 -0.27 14.90
C TYR A 12 -10.00 -0.66 14.44
N VAL A 13 -10.58 0.12 13.54
CA VAL A 13 -11.96 -0.06 13.06
C VAL A 13 -11.93 -0.34 11.56
N ILE A 14 -12.44 -1.49 11.15
CA ILE A 14 -12.65 -1.85 9.74
C ILE A 14 -14.15 -1.77 9.47
N ARG A 15 -14.54 -1.03 8.42
CA ARG A 15 -15.93 -1.00 7.93
C ARG A 15 -15.99 -1.77 6.61
N THR A 16 -16.74 -2.85 6.58
CA THR A 16 -16.99 -3.65 5.37
C THR A 16 -18.50 -3.72 5.10
N SER A 17 -18.88 -3.84 3.83
CA SER A 17 -20.25 -4.07 3.39
C SER A 17 -20.61 -5.56 3.32
N TYR A 18 -19.64 -6.44 3.56
CA TYR A 18 -19.84 -7.89 3.57
C TYR A 18 -20.21 -8.35 4.98
N GLU A 19 -21.45 -8.82 5.15
CA GLU A 19 -22.01 -9.22 6.45
C GLU A 19 -21.58 -10.61 6.91
N GLN A 20 -21.04 -11.45 6.02
CA GLN A 20 -20.66 -12.84 6.30
C GLN A 20 -19.15 -13.06 6.48
N LEU A 21 -18.37 -11.98 6.62
CA LEU A 21 -16.92 -12.07 6.75
C LEU A 21 -16.55 -12.22 8.22
N ASP A 22 -15.73 -13.22 8.56
CA ASP A 22 -15.20 -13.34 9.91
C ASP A 22 -14.25 -12.17 10.24
N ASP A 23 -14.20 -11.74 11.50
CA ASP A 23 -13.38 -10.60 11.93
C ASP A 23 -11.89 -10.82 11.60
N ALA A 24 -11.42 -12.07 11.70
CA ALA A 24 -10.05 -12.43 11.36
C ALA A 24 -9.79 -12.33 9.85
N GLU A 25 -10.77 -12.71 9.03
CA GLU A 25 -10.72 -12.61 7.57
C GLU A 25 -10.78 -11.16 7.10
N ALA A 26 -11.64 -10.33 7.71
CA ALA A 26 -11.71 -8.89 7.46
C ALA A 26 -10.37 -8.20 7.76
N ALA A 27 -9.76 -8.54 8.90
CA ALA A 27 -8.44 -8.02 9.26
C ALA A 27 -7.34 -8.51 8.31
N LYS A 28 -7.43 -9.75 7.79
CA LYS A 28 -6.49 -10.28 6.80
C LYS A 28 -6.63 -9.59 5.44
N ALA A 29 -7.84 -9.45 4.93
CA ALA A 29 -8.11 -8.75 3.68
C ALA A 29 -7.65 -7.29 3.73
N TYR A 30 -7.84 -6.60 4.86
CA TYR A 30 -7.30 -5.25 5.03
C TYR A 30 -5.76 -5.23 5.06
N ARG A 31 -5.12 -6.24 5.68
CA ARG A 31 -3.65 -6.37 5.64
C ARG A 31 -3.12 -6.56 4.22
N ASP A 32 -3.89 -7.18 3.33
CA ASP A 32 -3.51 -7.30 1.92
C ASP A 32 -3.53 -5.95 1.19
N VAL A 33 -4.41 -5.02 1.58
CA VAL A 33 -4.36 -3.62 1.10
C VAL A 33 -3.03 -2.94 1.49
N GLN A 34 -2.51 -3.22 2.68
CA GLN A 34 -1.19 -2.71 3.09
C GLN A 34 -0.05 -3.28 2.23
N THR A 35 -0.23 -4.48 1.66
CA THR A 35 0.72 -5.05 0.70
C THR A 35 0.73 -4.25 -0.60
N ILE A 36 -0.42 -3.76 -1.05
CA ILE A 36 -0.51 -2.83 -2.20
C ILE A 36 0.23 -1.53 -1.89
N GLU A 37 0.03 -0.94 -0.70
CA GLU A 37 0.75 0.28 -0.30
C GLU A 37 2.27 0.07 -0.21
N ARG A 38 2.72 -1.07 0.32
CA ARG A 38 4.15 -1.45 0.32
C ARG A 38 4.70 -1.56 -1.09
N SER A 39 3.91 -2.08 -2.03
CA SER A 39 4.27 -2.17 -3.45
C SER A 39 4.46 -0.78 -4.07
N PHE A 40 3.52 0.13 -3.83
CA PHE A 40 3.64 1.52 -4.27
C PHE A 40 4.80 2.27 -3.60
N ARG A 41 5.11 1.95 -2.35
CA ARG A 41 6.27 2.50 -1.66
C ARG A 41 7.57 2.01 -2.28
N SER A 42 7.67 0.71 -2.59
CA SER A 42 8.81 0.10 -3.27
C SER A 42 9.07 0.74 -4.64
N LEU A 43 8.00 0.89 -5.44
CA LEU A 43 8.02 1.58 -6.73
C LEU A 43 8.51 3.03 -6.63
N LYS A 44 8.20 3.71 -5.53
CA LYS A 44 8.65 5.09 -5.27
C LYS A 44 10.10 5.17 -4.76
N SER A 45 10.62 4.12 -4.12
CA SER A 45 11.94 4.13 -3.48
C SER A 45 13.07 3.55 -4.34
N LEU A 46 12.79 2.52 -5.14
CA LEU A 46 13.81 1.81 -5.93
C LEU A 46 13.87 2.27 -7.40
N GLU A 47 12.73 2.64 -8.00
CA GLU A 47 12.63 2.80 -9.46
C GLU A 47 12.31 4.21 -9.96
N GLU A 48 12.51 5.23 -9.14
CA GLU A 48 12.31 6.64 -9.53
C GLU A 48 10.97 6.87 -10.28
N ILE A 49 9.83 6.40 -9.75
CA ILE A 49 8.52 6.72 -10.38
C ILE A 49 8.29 8.25 -10.47
N ASN A 50 9.01 9.02 -9.65
CA ASN A 50 9.11 10.47 -9.79
C ASN A 50 9.86 10.80 -11.08
N PRO A 51 9.17 11.30 -12.12
CA PRO A 51 9.82 11.55 -13.38
C PRO A 51 10.78 12.73 -13.24
N VAL A 52 12.07 12.45 -13.21
CA VAL A 52 13.09 13.48 -13.36
C VAL A 52 13.09 13.87 -14.84
N TYR A 53 12.50 15.03 -15.17
CA TYR A 53 12.42 15.61 -16.53
C TYR A 53 11.38 15.01 -17.52
N HIS A 54 10.26 14.43 -17.07
CA HIS A 54 9.14 14.08 -17.97
C HIS A 54 7.91 14.99 -17.76
N TRP A 55 7.68 15.88 -18.72
CA TRP A 55 6.55 16.83 -18.75
C TRP A 55 5.49 16.49 -19.81
N ARG A 56 5.76 15.54 -20.73
CA ARG A 56 4.78 15.10 -21.73
C ARG A 56 4.04 13.86 -21.23
N GLY A 57 2.71 13.90 -21.19
CA GLY A 57 1.87 12.81 -20.66
C GLY A 57 2.20 11.42 -21.21
N ARG A 58 2.51 11.30 -22.50
CA ARG A 58 2.92 10.01 -23.12
C ARG A 58 4.20 9.42 -22.52
N ARG A 59 5.16 10.25 -22.09
CA ARG A 59 6.43 9.79 -21.48
C ARG A 59 6.22 9.35 -20.03
N ILE A 60 5.37 10.06 -19.29
CA ILE A 60 4.95 9.70 -17.93
C ILE A 60 4.28 8.33 -17.95
N MET A 61 3.32 8.11 -18.84
CA MET A 61 2.63 6.82 -18.97
C MET A 61 3.56 5.66 -19.29
N ARG A 62 4.54 5.87 -20.19
CA ARG A 62 5.55 4.84 -20.51
C ARG A 62 6.45 4.53 -19.33
N HIS A 63 6.91 5.54 -18.59
CA HIS A 63 7.76 5.37 -17.42
C HIS A 63 7.05 4.56 -16.34
N VAL A 64 5.84 5.00 -15.97
CA VAL A 64 5.01 4.29 -14.98
C VAL A 64 4.76 2.84 -15.41
N TYR A 65 4.52 2.59 -16.70
CA TYR A 65 4.31 1.24 -17.22
C TYR A 65 5.54 0.34 -17.05
N VAL A 66 6.74 0.86 -17.37
CA VAL A 66 7.98 0.10 -17.21
C VAL A 66 8.27 -0.17 -15.73
N CYS A 67 8.08 0.81 -14.84
CA CYS A 67 8.28 0.60 -13.40
C CYS A 67 7.33 -0.47 -12.83
N VAL A 68 6.05 -0.44 -13.23
CA VAL A 68 5.09 -1.46 -12.80
C VAL A 68 5.50 -2.85 -13.31
N LEU A 69 5.99 -2.96 -14.55
CA LEU A 69 6.48 -4.23 -15.09
C LEU A 69 7.72 -4.75 -14.35
N ALA A 70 8.69 -3.89 -14.08
CA ALA A 70 9.91 -4.28 -13.38
C ALA A 70 9.61 -4.75 -11.94
N HIS A 71 8.74 -4.03 -11.23
CA HIS A 71 8.25 -4.44 -9.91
C HIS A 71 7.45 -5.76 -9.91
N LEU A 72 6.79 -6.11 -11.01
CA LEU A 72 6.13 -7.41 -11.17
C LEU A 72 7.12 -8.54 -11.45
N LEU A 73 8.29 -8.25 -12.03
CA LEU A 73 9.33 -9.22 -12.33
C LEU A 73 10.30 -9.45 -11.15
N GLU A 74 10.49 -8.45 -10.29
CA GLU A 74 11.26 -8.59 -9.03
C GLU A 74 10.53 -9.43 -7.96
N ARG A 75 9.26 -9.76 -8.17
CA ARG A 75 8.39 -10.43 -7.20
C ARG A 75 8.16 -11.91 -7.46
#